data_AF-A0A3D2YEI0-F1
#
_entry.id   AF-A0A3D2YEI0-F1
#
_cell.length_a   1.000
_cell.length_b   1.000
_cell.length_c   1.000
_cell.angle_alpha   90.00
_cell.angle_beta   90.00
_cell.angle_gamma   90.00
#
_symmetry.space_group_name_H-M   'P 1'
#
loop_
_entity.id
_entity.type
_entity.pdbx_description
1 polymer ?
#
loop_
_entity_poly.entity_id
_entity_poly.type
_entity_poly.pdbx_seq_one_letter_code
_entity_poly.pdbx_strand_id
1 'polypeptide(L)'
;YSGQRNHINKFRRDFPDAEFTPLTDPQDPRLAAFWRDYETEFHKTGPLAVQELALAQEMFSRIGTGWFCAGGMMAEGRLVAVCLAEKCGGTLVNHIEKALYSHAGAYPALVQAFADHYGGDCQWCNREDDARDKGLRTSKLQYLPEALAGKVRMEVGTELDALKAVPTLKTERLTLTPLRKADIPAYSALCLDDERNRWWGYDYRTDLGDKPLTDTYFYDDARADFAARRALNFAVRLKGKLIGEVVLYRPDFRGGFEQGCRIAPEYAGHGYGTEAFAAAADWALYHLGLARVVAKCFKENEPSRRMLASCMRPSGEDETYFRFEKTV
;
A
#
# COMPACT_ATOMS: atom_id res chain seq x y z
N TYR A 1 36.42 -11.74 -10.56
CA TYR A 1 36.52 -11.40 -9.12
C TYR A 1 37.89 -10.86 -8.67
N SER A 2 38.64 -10.12 -9.48
CA SER A 2 40.00 -9.67 -9.08
C SER A 2 39.99 -8.69 -7.90
N GLY A 3 39.06 -7.72 -7.88
CA GLY A 3 38.94 -6.73 -6.81
C GLY A 3 38.62 -7.35 -5.45
N GLN A 4 37.53 -8.14 -5.36
CA GLN A 4 37.15 -8.81 -4.11
C GLN A 4 38.21 -9.80 -3.63
N ARG A 5 38.82 -10.57 -4.55
CA ARG A 5 39.93 -11.47 -4.22
C ARG A 5 41.11 -10.74 -3.59
N ASN A 6 41.43 -9.53 -4.07
CA ASN A 6 42.51 -8.72 -3.48
C ASN A 6 42.17 -8.26 -2.06
N HIS A 7 40.92 -7.87 -1.79
CA HIS A 7 40.48 -7.51 -0.44
C HIS A 7 40.52 -8.72 0.52
N ILE A 8 40.08 -9.90 0.07
CA ILE A 8 40.11 -11.14 0.85
C ILE A 8 41.56 -11.55 1.15
N ASN A 9 42.43 -11.54 0.14
CA ASN A 9 43.84 -11.89 0.32
C ASN A 9 44.55 -10.91 1.26
N LYS A 10 44.22 -9.62 1.18
CA LYS A 10 44.71 -8.62 2.13
C LYS A 10 44.24 -8.93 3.55
N PHE A 11 42.93 -9.17 3.74
CA PHE A 11 42.37 -9.49 5.05
C PHE A 11 43.05 -10.72 5.67
N ARG A 12 43.18 -11.83 4.91
CA ARG A 12 43.83 -13.06 5.40
C ARG A 12 45.32 -12.89 5.71
N ARG A 13 46.01 -11.95 5.07
CA ARG A 13 47.41 -11.64 5.39
C ARG A 13 47.52 -10.81 6.66
N ASP A 14 46.64 -9.82 6.80
CA ASP A 14 46.64 -8.89 7.94
C ASP A 14 46.08 -9.58 9.21
N PHE A 15 45.20 -10.58 9.06
CA PHE A 15 44.60 -11.40 10.12
C PHE A 15 44.71 -12.90 9.78
N PRO A 16 45.90 -13.51 9.94
CA PRO A 16 46.16 -14.90 9.54
C PRO A 16 45.46 -15.94 10.43
N ASP A 17 45.03 -15.54 11.62
CA ASP A 17 44.24 -16.34 12.57
C ASP A 17 42.72 -16.28 12.29
N ALA A 18 42.30 -15.50 11.28
CA ALA A 18 40.88 -15.29 11.04
C ALA A 18 40.16 -16.57 10.58
N GLU A 19 39.05 -16.88 11.23
CA GLU A 19 38.26 -18.08 10.97
C GLU A 19 36.76 -17.80 10.92
N PHE A 20 36.04 -18.59 10.12
CA PHE A 20 34.58 -18.54 10.10
C PHE A 20 34.00 -19.39 11.22
N THR A 21 33.00 -18.87 11.93
CA THR A 21 32.29 -19.60 12.98
C THR A 21 30.77 -19.53 12.74
N PRO A 22 30.05 -20.66 12.71
CA PRO A 22 28.59 -20.66 12.73
C PRO A 22 28.06 -20.04 14.03
N LEU A 23 26.96 -19.28 13.92
CA LEU A 23 26.26 -18.71 15.07
C LEU A 23 24.90 -19.39 15.19
N THR A 24 24.74 -20.21 16.23
CA THR A 24 23.53 -21.02 16.46
C THR A 24 22.77 -20.64 17.73
N ASP A 25 23.39 -19.85 18.61
CA ASP A 25 22.79 -19.37 19.85
C ASP A 25 22.53 -17.85 19.74
N PRO A 26 21.27 -17.39 19.83
CA PRO A 26 20.96 -15.96 19.85
C PRO A 26 21.56 -15.23 21.06
N GLN A 27 21.93 -15.94 22.12
CA GLN A 27 22.56 -15.40 23.33
C GLN A 27 24.08 -15.53 23.34
N ASP A 28 24.71 -15.85 22.20
CA ASP A 28 26.16 -15.95 22.11
C ASP A 28 26.82 -14.63 22.60
N PRO A 29 27.64 -14.66 23.66
CA PRO A 29 28.24 -13.45 24.22
C PRO A 29 29.16 -12.74 23.22
N ARG A 30 29.71 -13.45 22.23
CA ARG A 30 30.52 -12.86 21.16
C ARG A 30 29.67 -11.96 20.26
N LEU A 31 28.42 -12.33 20.01
CA LEU A 31 27.49 -11.54 19.20
C LEU A 31 27.08 -10.25 19.92
N ALA A 32 26.78 -10.33 21.22
CA ALA A 32 26.52 -9.14 22.04
C ALA A 32 27.75 -8.20 22.07
N ALA A 33 28.96 -8.76 22.15
CA ALA A 33 30.19 -7.98 22.07
C ALA A 33 30.35 -7.29 20.70
N PHE A 34 30.10 -8.02 19.60
CA PHE A 34 30.15 -7.48 18.25
C PHE A 34 29.22 -6.27 18.07
N TRP A 35 27.98 -6.34 18.55
CA TRP A 35 27.04 -5.22 18.40
C TRP A 35 27.51 -3.96 19.13
N ARG A 36 28.08 -4.09 20.34
CA ARG A 36 28.66 -2.95 21.07
C ARG A 36 29.86 -2.35 20.34
N ASP A 37 30.74 -3.18 19.81
CA ASP A 37 31.90 -2.74 19.03
C ASP A 37 31.43 -2.04 17.74
N TYR A 38 30.45 -2.61 17.03
CA TYR A 38 29.91 -2.07 15.80
C TYR A 38 29.23 -0.70 16.02
N GLU A 39 28.43 -0.55 17.07
CA GLU A 39 27.79 0.71 17.44
C GLU A 39 28.81 1.83 17.74
N THR A 40 29.98 1.46 18.28
CA THR A 40 31.05 2.43 18.57
C THR A 40 31.67 2.99 17.29
N GLU A 41 31.81 2.16 16.25
CA GLU A 41 32.38 2.56 14.94
C GLU A 41 31.33 3.09 13.96
N PHE A 42 30.05 2.78 14.17
CA PHE A 42 28.97 3.13 13.25
C PHE A 42 28.41 4.53 13.55
N HIS A 43 28.97 5.53 12.88
CA HIS A 43 28.61 6.95 13.10
C HIS A 43 27.38 7.45 12.31
N LYS A 44 26.52 6.57 11.76
CA LYS A 44 25.29 7.02 11.08
C LYS A 44 24.19 7.27 12.12
N THR A 45 23.91 8.54 12.40
CA THR A 45 22.95 9.00 13.42
C THR A 45 21.53 9.24 12.91
N GLY A 46 21.24 8.94 11.63
CA GLY A 46 19.91 9.14 11.06
C GLY A 46 18.87 8.17 11.64
N PRO A 47 17.60 8.57 11.84
CA PRO A 47 16.55 7.71 12.42
C PRO A 47 16.38 6.36 11.73
N LEU A 48 16.51 6.32 10.40
CA LEU A 48 16.44 5.10 9.60
C LEU A 48 17.60 4.14 9.88
N ALA A 49 18.81 4.66 10.13
CA ALA A 49 19.99 3.82 10.40
C ALA A 49 19.92 3.17 11.79
N VAL A 50 19.39 3.90 12.78
CA VAL A 50 19.12 3.37 14.12
C VAL A 50 18.07 2.26 14.06
N GLN A 51 16.99 2.49 13.31
CA GLN A 51 15.95 1.48 13.12
C GLN A 51 16.47 0.24 12.39
N GLU A 52 17.27 0.39 11.33
CA GLU A 52 17.87 -0.73 10.61
C GLU A 52 18.76 -1.59 11.52
N LEU A 53 19.57 -0.96 12.38
CA LEU A 53 20.42 -1.68 13.32
C LEU A 53 19.59 -2.45 14.37
N ALA A 54 18.55 -1.83 14.93
CA ALA A 54 17.64 -2.48 15.86
C ALA A 54 16.93 -3.68 15.23
N LEU A 55 16.46 -3.56 13.98
CA LEU A 55 15.85 -4.67 13.24
C LEU A 55 16.86 -5.79 12.95
N ALA A 56 18.11 -5.45 12.62
CA ALA A 56 19.16 -6.43 12.44
C ALA A 56 19.43 -7.22 13.73
N GLN A 57 19.56 -6.54 14.87
CA GLN A 57 19.70 -7.18 16.18
C GLN A 57 18.48 -8.06 16.51
N GLU A 58 17.26 -7.60 16.22
CA GLU A 58 16.04 -8.40 16.39
C GLU A 58 16.08 -9.68 15.54
N MET A 59 16.47 -9.61 14.26
CA MET A 59 16.58 -10.79 13.40
C MET A 59 17.59 -11.81 13.96
N PHE A 60 18.75 -11.35 14.45
CA PHE A 60 19.71 -12.22 15.10
C PHE A 60 19.18 -12.85 16.41
N SER A 61 18.28 -12.18 17.14
CA SER A 61 17.61 -12.78 18.30
C SER A 61 16.69 -13.97 17.94
N ARG A 62 16.37 -14.14 16.65
CA ARG A 62 15.60 -15.26 16.11
C ARG A 62 16.48 -16.41 15.61
N ILE A 63 17.80 -16.34 15.81
CA ILE A 63 18.67 -17.50 15.63
C ILE A 63 18.15 -18.65 16.53
N GLY A 64 18.22 -19.88 16.04
CA GLY A 64 17.71 -21.06 16.73
C GLY A 64 16.24 -21.41 16.43
N THR A 65 15.50 -20.54 15.74
CA THR A 65 14.15 -20.86 15.21
C THR A 65 14.16 -21.89 14.08
N GLY A 66 15.32 -22.10 13.45
CA GLY A 66 15.47 -22.89 12.24
C GLY A 66 15.15 -22.14 10.94
N TRP A 67 14.72 -20.88 11.02
CA TRP A 67 14.46 -20.05 9.83
C TRP A 67 15.74 -19.51 9.20
N PHE A 68 16.70 -19.15 10.05
CA PHE A 68 17.93 -18.49 9.63
C PHE A 68 19.16 -19.37 9.82
N CYS A 69 20.11 -19.20 8.92
CA CYS A 69 21.50 -19.56 9.11
C CYS A 69 22.30 -18.29 9.40
N ALA A 70 23.16 -18.35 10.42
CA ALA A 70 23.98 -17.23 10.82
C ALA A 70 25.43 -17.67 11.04
N GLY A 71 26.34 -16.74 10.87
CA GLY A 71 27.77 -16.99 11.01
C GLY A 71 28.54 -15.69 11.12
N GLY A 72 29.77 -15.79 11.59
CA GLY A 72 30.64 -14.64 11.77
C GLY A 72 32.08 -14.94 11.41
N MET A 73 32.83 -13.87 11.19
CA MET A 73 34.29 -13.91 11.01
C MET A 73 34.93 -13.57 12.34
N MET A 74 35.70 -14.50 12.88
CA MET A 74 36.58 -14.29 14.02
C MET A 74 37.91 -13.72 13.53
N ALA A 75 38.48 -12.77 14.26
CA ALA A 75 39.87 -12.33 14.15
C ALA A 75 40.29 -11.74 15.50
N GLU A 76 41.55 -11.94 15.91
CA GLU A 76 42.07 -11.39 17.18
C GLU A 76 41.23 -11.86 18.38
N GLY A 77 40.69 -13.09 18.32
CA GLY A 77 39.88 -13.70 19.39
C GLY A 77 38.45 -13.17 19.55
N ARG A 78 37.94 -12.32 18.63
CA ARG A 78 36.57 -11.78 18.69
C ARG A 78 35.88 -11.76 17.33
N LEU A 79 34.56 -11.57 17.32
CA LEU A 79 33.80 -11.37 16.09
C LEU A 79 34.11 -9.98 15.50
N VAL A 80 34.54 -9.96 14.25
CA VAL A 80 34.79 -8.72 13.48
C VAL A 80 33.80 -8.52 12.34
N ALA A 81 33.02 -9.55 12.03
CA ALA A 81 31.92 -9.48 11.08
C ALA A 81 30.86 -10.55 11.37
N VAL A 82 29.59 -10.27 11.05
CA VAL A 82 28.46 -11.19 11.16
C VAL A 82 27.59 -11.16 9.89
N CYS A 83 27.02 -12.32 9.58
CA CYS A 83 26.14 -12.55 8.44
C CYS A 83 24.91 -13.35 8.87
N LEU A 84 23.74 -13.03 8.32
CA LEU A 84 22.50 -13.79 8.54
C LEU A 84 21.72 -13.92 7.22
N ALA A 85 21.33 -15.14 6.89
CA ALA A 85 20.63 -15.49 5.67
C ALA A 85 19.53 -16.54 5.94
N GLU A 86 18.61 -16.69 5.00
CA GLU A 86 17.66 -17.80 4.93
C GLU A 86 17.90 -18.65 3.67
N LYS A 87 17.51 -19.92 3.72
CA LYS A 87 17.49 -20.81 2.54
C LYS A 87 16.07 -20.91 2.01
N CYS A 88 15.85 -20.36 0.82
CA CYS A 88 14.58 -20.35 0.12
C CYS A 88 14.67 -21.21 -1.15
N GLY A 89 14.36 -22.50 -1.00
CA GLY A 89 14.57 -23.48 -2.06
C GLY A 89 16.06 -23.56 -2.44
N GLY A 90 16.38 -23.42 -3.73
CA GLY A 90 17.76 -23.39 -4.23
C GLY A 90 18.46 -22.04 -4.12
N THR A 91 17.99 -21.12 -3.27
CA THR A 91 18.55 -19.76 -3.11
C THR A 91 18.93 -19.48 -1.67
N LEU A 92 20.17 -19.04 -1.44
CA LEU A 92 20.61 -18.45 -0.18
C LEU A 92 20.31 -16.94 -0.22
N VAL A 93 19.36 -16.47 0.57
CA VAL A 93 18.96 -15.06 0.62
C VAL A 93 19.67 -14.41 1.80
N ASN A 94 20.66 -13.56 1.51
CA ASN A 94 21.48 -12.90 2.52
C ASN A 94 20.85 -11.56 2.94
N HIS A 95 20.27 -11.54 4.14
CA HIS A 95 19.56 -10.39 4.67
C HIS A 95 20.50 -9.38 5.33
N ILE A 96 21.51 -9.86 6.05
CA ILE A 96 22.35 -9.00 6.89
C ILE A 96 23.81 -9.36 6.68
N GLU A 97 24.60 -8.34 6.36
CA GLU A 97 26.05 -8.36 6.41
C GLU A 97 26.52 -7.14 7.20
N LYS A 98 27.24 -7.34 8.30
CA LYS A 98 27.83 -6.25 9.09
C LYS A 98 29.25 -6.63 9.45
N ALA A 99 30.19 -5.69 9.32
CA ALA A 99 31.57 -5.86 9.74
C ALA A 99 32.12 -4.55 10.29
N LEU A 100 33.05 -4.67 11.23
CA LEU A 100 33.76 -3.53 11.82
C LEU A 100 34.54 -2.80 10.74
N TYR A 101 34.47 -1.47 10.75
CA TYR A 101 35.16 -0.60 9.81
C TYR A 101 36.68 -0.61 10.04
N SER A 102 37.11 -0.91 11.27
CA SER A 102 38.52 -1.11 11.62
C SER A 102 39.16 -2.34 10.96
N HIS A 103 38.36 -3.30 10.46
CA HIS A 103 38.84 -4.55 9.86
C HIS A 103 38.68 -4.55 8.34
N ALA A 104 39.57 -3.81 7.66
CA ALA A 104 39.55 -3.68 6.21
C ALA A 104 39.60 -5.05 5.50
N GLY A 105 38.55 -5.36 4.73
CA GLY A 105 38.41 -6.64 4.02
C GLY A 105 37.61 -7.72 4.75
N ALA A 106 37.12 -7.44 5.96
CA ALA A 106 36.27 -8.37 6.71
C ALA A 106 34.95 -8.67 5.98
N TYR A 107 34.29 -7.66 5.38
CA TYR A 107 33.06 -7.87 4.58
C TYR A 107 33.23 -8.94 3.49
N PRO A 108 34.16 -8.80 2.53
CA PRO A 108 34.28 -9.79 1.48
C PRO A 108 34.84 -11.14 1.96
N ALA A 109 35.66 -11.16 3.01
CA ALA A 109 36.12 -12.41 3.62
C ALA A 109 34.96 -13.18 4.26
N LEU A 110 34.09 -12.49 5.01
CA LEU A 110 32.90 -13.06 5.63
C LEU A 110 31.94 -13.61 4.57
N VAL A 111 31.59 -12.82 3.55
CA VAL A 111 30.59 -13.23 2.55
C VAL A 111 31.07 -14.45 1.76
N GLN A 112 32.36 -14.54 1.43
CA GLN A 112 32.93 -15.74 0.83
C GLN A 112 32.79 -16.94 1.76
N ALA A 113 33.29 -16.83 2.99
CA ALA A 113 33.28 -17.96 3.93
C ALA A 113 31.85 -18.42 4.28
N PHE A 114 30.91 -17.49 4.37
CA PHE A 114 29.50 -17.78 4.61
C PHE A 114 28.87 -18.52 3.42
N ALA A 115 29.14 -18.09 2.19
CA ALA A 115 28.68 -18.79 0.99
C ALA A 115 29.31 -20.18 0.85
N ASP A 116 30.59 -20.33 1.18
CA ASP A 116 31.28 -21.63 1.19
C ASP A 116 30.67 -22.59 2.23
N HIS A 117 30.27 -22.07 3.39
CA HIS A 117 29.70 -22.87 4.48
C HIS A 117 28.23 -23.25 4.26
N TYR A 118 27.38 -22.28 3.88
CA TYR A 118 25.93 -22.49 3.79
C TYR A 118 25.39 -22.65 2.37
N GLY A 119 26.16 -22.28 1.34
CA GLY A 119 25.65 -22.19 -0.04
C GLY A 119 25.73 -23.48 -0.88
N GLY A 120 26.30 -24.57 -0.37
CA GLY A 120 26.61 -25.76 -1.19
C GLY A 120 25.41 -26.45 -1.88
N ASP A 121 24.21 -26.30 -1.32
CA ASP A 121 22.93 -26.80 -1.87
C ASP A 121 22.11 -25.71 -2.60
N CYS A 122 22.64 -24.49 -2.69
CA CYS A 122 21.98 -23.35 -3.30
C CYS A 122 22.62 -23.04 -4.66
N GLN A 123 21.80 -23.01 -5.71
CA GLN A 123 22.23 -22.54 -7.03
C GLN A 123 22.46 -21.03 -7.05
N TRP A 124 21.68 -20.28 -6.25
CA TRP A 124 21.67 -18.82 -6.25
C TRP A 124 22.03 -18.24 -4.89
N CYS A 125 22.65 -17.07 -4.90
CA CYS A 125 22.82 -16.22 -3.71
C CYS A 125 22.20 -14.85 -4.00
N ASN A 126 21.11 -14.53 -3.32
CA ASN A 126 20.44 -13.24 -3.41
C ASN A 126 20.91 -12.36 -2.26
N ARG A 127 21.65 -11.29 -2.57
CA ARG A 127 22.19 -10.36 -1.57
C ARG A 127 21.37 -9.07 -1.43
N GLU A 128 20.10 -9.12 -1.80
CA GLU A 128 19.12 -8.02 -1.72
C GLU A 128 19.48 -6.75 -2.52
N ASP A 129 18.72 -5.67 -2.35
CA ASP A 129 18.85 -4.44 -3.13
C ASP A 129 19.90 -3.45 -2.58
N ASP A 130 20.33 -2.51 -3.42
CA ASP A 130 21.33 -1.51 -3.06
C ASP A 130 20.77 -0.27 -2.35
N ALA A 131 19.49 -0.25 -1.98
CA ALA A 131 18.78 0.87 -1.38
C ALA A 131 18.94 2.20 -2.15
N ARG A 132 19.27 2.14 -3.46
CA ARG A 132 19.66 3.29 -4.29
C ARG A 132 20.93 4.01 -3.79
N ASP A 133 21.74 3.38 -2.95
CA ASP A 133 23.04 3.88 -2.51
C ASP A 133 24.13 3.55 -3.53
N LYS A 134 24.86 4.58 -3.98
CA LYS A 134 25.90 4.43 -5.00
C LYS A 134 27.07 3.56 -4.55
N GLY A 135 27.44 3.64 -3.27
CA GLY A 135 28.53 2.85 -2.69
C GLY A 135 28.15 1.37 -2.61
N LEU A 136 26.94 1.09 -2.11
CA LEU A 136 26.39 -0.26 -2.01
C LEU A 136 26.19 -0.89 -3.39
N ARG A 137 25.69 -0.12 -4.37
CA ARG A 137 25.61 -0.57 -5.78
C ARG A 137 26.98 -0.95 -6.33
N THR A 138 27.99 -0.10 -6.10
CA THR A 138 29.36 -0.37 -6.55
C THR A 138 29.91 -1.65 -5.91
N SER A 139 29.72 -1.82 -4.60
CA SER A 139 30.14 -3.02 -3.86
C SER A 139 29.49 -4.30 -4.41
N LYS A 140 28.16 -4.30 -4.61
CA LYS A 140 27.41 -5.46 -5.11
C LYS A 140 27.79 -5.82 -6.55
N LEU A 141 27.98 -4.83 -7.43
CA LEU A 141 28.39 -5.06 -8.82
C LEU A 141 29.80 -5.67 -8.96
N GLN A 142 30.70 -5.47 -7.99
CA GLN A 142 32.03 -6.08 -8.02
C GLN A 142 31.99 -7.62 -7.88
N TYR A 143 30.86 -8.18 -7.42
CA TYR A 143 30.60 -9.62 -7.41
C TYR A 143 30.05 -10.14 -8.74
N LEU A 144 29.94 -9.29 -9.77
CA LEU A 144 29.48 -9.67 -11.12
C LEU A 144 28.18 -10.49 -11.05
N PRO A 145 27.09 -9.92 -10.49
CA PRO A 145 25.85 -10.66 -10.34
C PRO A 145 25.33 -11.11 -11.71
N GLU A 146 24.88 -12.36 -11.79
CA GLU A 146 24.25 -12.90 -13.00
C GLU A 146 23.03 -12.07 -13.43
N ALA A 147 22.27 -11.57 -12.45
CA ALA A 147 21.11 -10.72 -12.68
C ALA A 147 20.94 -9.64 -11.60
N LEU A 148 20.37 -8.50 -12.00
CA LEU A 148 19.80 -7.51 -11.11
C LEU A 148 18.28 -7.56 -11.25
N ALA A 149 17.60 -8.18 -10.28
CA ALA A 149 16.15 -8.34 -10.33
C ALA A 149 15.44 -6.99 -10.19
N GLY A 150 14.48 -6.73 -11.07
CA GLY A 150 13.56 -5.60 -10.93
C GLY A 150 12.52 -5.90 -9.85
N LYS A 151 12.17 -4.88 -9.05
CA LYS A 151 10.99 -4.92 -8.18
C LYS A 151 9.83 -4.26 -8.92
N VAL A 152 8.73 -4.99 -9.10
CA VAL A 152 7.50 -4.42 -9.67
C VAL A 152 6.57 -4.00 -8.54
N ARG A 153 5.95 -2.83 -8.68
CA ARG A 153 4.82 -2.41 -7.86
C ARG A 153 3.58 -2.53 -8.73
N MET A 154 2.64 -3.37 -8.30
CA MET A 154 1.35 -3.50 -8.93
C MET A 154 0.35 -2.67 -8.12
N GLU A 155 -0.31 -1.74 -8.79
CA GLU A 155 -1.43 -0.98 -8.23
C GLU A 155 -2.70 -1.47 -8.90
N VAL A 156 -3.71 -1.81 -8.09
CA VAL A 156 -4.99 -2.26 -8.62
C VAL A 156 -5.83 -1.01 -8.88
N GLY A 157 -6.12 -0.78 -10.16
CA GLY A 157 -6.95 0.30 -10.62
C GLY A 157 -8.46 0.02 -10.50
N THR A 158 -9.25 0.94 -11.03
CA THR A 158 -10.70 0.77 -11.23
C THR A 158 -11.08 1.23 -12.63
N GLU A 159 -12.29 0.96 -13.08
CA GLU A 159 -12.77 1.43 -14.39
C GLU A 159 -12.74 2.95 -14.52
N LEU A 160 -12.74 3.67 -13.38
CA LEU A 160 -12.55 5.12 -13.36
C LEU A 160 -11.19 5.55 -13.93
N ASP A 161 -10.18 4.67 -14.02
CA ASP A 161 -8.90 4.96 -14.67
C ASP A 161 -9.04 5.34 -16.14
N ALA A 162 -10.08 4.83 -16.82
CA ALA A 162 -10.36 5.20 -18.21
C ALA A 162 -10.82 6.66 -18.36
N LEU A 163 -11.24 7.31 -17.27
CA LEU A 163 -11.79 8.66 -17.30
C LEU A 163 -10.71 9.72 -17.11
N LYS A 164 -10.65 10.67 -18.05
CA LYS A 164 -9.84 11.89 -17.91
C LYS A 164 -10.53 12.97 -17.06
N ALA A 165 -11.85 12.96 -17.03
CA ALA A 165 -12.69 13.88 -16.27
C ALA A 165 -14.05 13.22 -16.01
N VAL A 166 -14.80 13.73 -15.04
CA VAL A 166 -16.20 13.34 -14.82
C VAL A 166 -17.02 13.75 -16.07
N PRO A 167 -17.81 12.84 -16.68
CA PRO A 167 -18.56 13.16 -17.88
C PRO A 167 -19.83 13.96 -17.58
N THR A 168 -20.56 14.32 -18.63
CA THR A 168 -21.92 14.88 -18.49
C THR A 168 -22.92 13.92 -19.09
N LEU A 169 -23.96 13.57 -18.32
CA LEU A 169 -25.05 12.72 -18.77
C LEU A 169 -26.33 13.55 -18.91
N LYS A 170 -27.10 13.30 -19.95
CA LYS A 170 -28.42 13.90 -20.14
C LYS A 170 -29.48 12.83 -19.95
N THR A 171 -30.55 13.22 -19.29
CA THR A 171 -31.76 12.41 -19.08
C THR A 171 -32.95 13.20 -19.63
N GLU A 172 -34.16 12.69 -19.44
CA GLU A 172 -35.37 13.38 -19.90
C GLU A 172 -35.52 14.77 -19.28
N ARG A 173 -35.29 14.89 -17.97
CA ARG A 173 -35.52 16.13 -17.20
C ARG A 173 -34.24 16.69 -16.58
N LEU A 174 -33.24 15.85 -16.35
CA LEU A 174 -32.03 16.18 -15.61
C LEU A 174 -30.78 16.22 -16.50
N THR A 175 -29.77 16.95 -16.03
CA THR A 175 -28.40 16.84 -16.52
C THR A 175 -27.49 16.52 -15.34
N LEU A 176 -26.73 15.44 -15.46
CA LEU A 176 -25.73 15.01 -14.48
C LEU A 176 -24.38 15.57 -14.92
N THR A 177 -23.73 16.39 -14.10
CA THR A 177 -22.47 17.07 -14.47
C THR A 177 -21.41 16.85 -13.40
N PRO A 178 -20.14 17.21 -13.68
CA PRO A 178 -19.17 17.41 -12.61
C PRO A 178 -19.64 18.48 -11.62
N LEU A 179 -19.22 18.37 -10.36
CA LEU A 179 -19.30 19.44 -9.37
C LEU A 179 -18.40 20.61 -9.79
N ARG A 180 -18.85 21.83 -9.54
CA ARG A 180 -18.14 23.09 -9.83
C ARG A 180 -17.93 23.85 -8.53
N LYS A 181 -16.94 24.74 -8.49
CA LYS A 181 -16.73 25.62 -7.33
C LYS A 181 -17.98 26.43 -6.96
N ALA A 182 -18.77 26.85 -7.96
CA ALA A 182 -20.03 27.56 -7.73
C ALA A 182 -21.10 26.70 -7.02
N ASP A 183 -20.96 25.37 -7.03
CA ASP A 183 -21.89 24.46 -6.38
C ASP A 183 -21.57 24.28 -4.88
N ILE A 184 -20.40 24.74 -4.39
CA ILE A 184 -19.95 24.53 -3.01
C ILE A 184 -21.05 24.84 -1.98
N PRO A 185 -21.72 26.01 -2.00
CA PRO A 185 -22.75 26.30 -1.00
C PRO A 185 -23.92 25.31 -1.03
N ALA A 186 -24.41 24.97 -2.22
CA ALA A 186 -25.56 24.07 -2.36
C ALA A 186 -25.18 22.61 -2.09
N TYR A 187 -23.97 22.20 -2.43
CA TYR A 187 -23.45 20.86 -2.18
C TYR A 187 -23.14 20.65 -0.69
N SER A 188 -22.50 21.61 -0.02
CA SER A 188 -22.29 21.57 1.42
C SER A 188 -23.62 21.54 2.18
N ALA A 189 -24.64 22.30 1.74
CA ALA A 189 -25.98 22.21 2.33
C ALA A 189 -26.60 20.80 2.20
N LEU A 190 -26.43 20.14 1.05
CA LEU A 190 -26.85 18.74 0.87
C LEU A 190 -26.13 17.77 1.80
N CYS A 191 -24.83 17.96 2.02
CA CYS A 191 -24.01 17.10 2.86
C CYS A 191 -24.23 17.32 4.37
N LEU A 192 -24.66 18.52 4.77
CA LEU A 192 -24.88 18.91 6.16
C LEU A 192 -26.32 18.70 6.63
N ASP A 193 -27.22 18.27 5.74
CA ASP A 193 -28.59 17.89 6.11
C ASP A 193 -28.57 16.56 6.89
N ASP A 194 -28.39 16.64 8.21
CA ASP A 194 -28.31 15.46 9.08
C ASP A 194 -29.59 14.60 9.02
N GLU A 195 -30.77 15.21 8.83
CA GLU A 195 -32.03 14.48 8.72
C GLU A 195 -32.06 13.55 7.51
N ARG A 196 -31.53 14.02 6.37
CA ARG A 196 -31.42 13.19 5.16
C ARG A 196 -30.22 12.26 5.20
N ASN A 197 -29.07 12.74 5.65
CA ASN A 197 -27.83 11.97 5.62
C ASN A 197 -27.75 10.89 6.70
N ARG A 198 -28.64 10.88 7.70
CA ARG A 198 -28.83 9.71 8.59
C ARG A 198 -29.06 8.40 7.82
N TRP A 199 -29.62 8.50 6.60
CA TRP A 199 -29.89 7.36 5.73
C TRP A 199 -28.75 7.00 4.77
N TRP A 200 -27.66 7.78 4.76
CA TRP A 200 -26.50 7.54 3.90
C TRP A 200 -25.66 6.34 4.40
N GLY A 201 -25.72 6.05 5.70
CA GLY A 201 -24.96 4.97 6.33
C GLY A 201 -23.49 5.32 6.57
N TYR A 202 -23.19 6.61 6.68
CA TYR A 202 -21.88 7.17 7.02
C TYR A 202 -22.04 8.59 7.59
N ASP A 203 -21.19 8.96 8.55
CA ASP A 203 -21.12 10.30 9.14
C ASP A 203 -19.76 10.93 8.81
N TYR A 204 -19.78 12.08 8.12
CA TYR A 204 -18.57 12.78 7.71
C TYR A 204 -17.70 13.23 8.88
N ARG A 205 -18.30 13.36 10.08
CA ARG A 205 -17.59 13.73 11.31
C ARG A 205 -16.55 12.68 11.71
N THR A 206 -16.75 11.42 11.31
CA THR A 206 -15.76 10.35 11.55
C THR A 206 -14.46 10.62 10.79
N ASP A 207 -14.54 11.02 9.52
CA ASP A 207 -13.33 11.27 8.70
C ASP A 207 -12.74 12.66 8.95
N LEU A 208 -13.59 13.63 9.30
CA LEU A 208 -13.16 14.96 9.70
C LEU A 208 -12.31 14.91 10.99
N GLY A 209 -12.71 14.07 11.96
CA GLY A 209 -12.09 13.99 13.28
C GLY A 209 -12.13 15.34 13.99
N ASP A 210 -11.00 15.74 14.59
CA ASP A 210 -10.87 17.01 15.31
C ASP A 210 -10.61 18.22 14.41
N LYS A 211 -10.57 18.04 13.08
CA LYS A 211 -10.29 19.14 12.14
C LYS A 211 -11.50 20.06 12.01
N PRO A 212 -11.31 21.38 11.85
CA PRO A 212 -12.42 22.27 11.57
C PRO A 212 -13.03 21.95 10.21
N LEU A 213 -14.36 21.92 10.14
CA LEU A 213 -15.08 21.82 8.87
C LEU A 213 -14.84 23.11 8.06
N THR A 214 -14.26 22.96 6.86
CA THR A 214 -14.11 24.07 5.91
C THR A 214 -15.30 24.14 4.96
N ASP A 215 -15.59 25.33 4.41
CA ASP A 215 -16.67 25.50 3.45
C ASP A 215 -16.51 24.62 2.20
N THR A 216 -15.27 24.28 1.84
CA THR A 216 -14.92 23.46 0.67
C THR A 216 -14.81 21.97 0.97
N TYR A 217 -14.94 21.54 2.23
CA TYR A 217 -14.60 20.18 2.69
C TYR A 217 -15.14 19.08 1.76
N PHE A 218 -16.45 19.04 1.55
CA PHE A 218 -17.09 18.01 0.73
C PHE A 218 -16.70 18.10 -0.75
N TYR A 219 -16.51 19.32 -1.27
CA TYR A 219 -16.10 19.53 -2.65
C TYR A 219 -14.66 19.06 -2.90
N ASP A 220 -13.75 19.35 -1.97
CA ASP A 220 -12.37 18.93 -2.05
C ASP A 220 -12.24 17.42 -1.85
N ASP A 221 -13.04 16.83 -0.96
CA ASP A 221 -13.12 15.39 -0.74
C ASP A 221 -13.59 14.63 -2.01
N ALA A 222 -14.71 15.06 -2.61
CA ALA A 222 -15.19 14.48 -3.87
C ALA A 222 -14.15 14.59 -5.00
N ARG A 223 -13.37 15.68 -5.05
CA ARG A 223 -12.27 15.83 -6.02
C ARG A 223 -11.09 14.92 -5.71
N ALA A 224 -10.72 14.77 -4.45
CA ALA A 224 -9.64 13.90 -4.02
C ALA A 224 -9.97 12.44 -4.30
N ASP A 225 -11.21 12.02 -4.04
CA ASP A 225 -11.65 10.65 -4.33
C ASP A 225 -11.76 10.34 -5.81
N PHE A 226 -12.18 11.29 -6.64
CA PHE A 226 -12.10 11.11 -8.10
C PHE A 226 -10.66 11.01 -8.59
N ALA A 227 -9.77 11.87 -8.08
CA ALA A 227 -8.34 11.83 -8.42
C ALA A 227 -7.69 10.49 -8.00
N ALA A 228 -8.15 9.93 -6.87
CA ALA A 228 -7.71 8.63 -6.37
C ALA A 228 -8.49 7.44 -6.93
N ARG A 229 -9.43 7.66 -7.88
CA ARG A 229 -10.23 6.60 -8.53
C ARG A 229 -11.09 5.79 -7.56
N ARG A 230 -11.49 6.39 -6.45
CA ARG A 230 -12.31 5.79 -5.39
C ARG A 230 -13.79 6.18 -5.45
N ALA A 231 -14.10 7.34 -6.01
CA ALA A 231 -15.47 7.76 -6.22
C ALA A 231 -15.64 8.63 -7.46
N LEU A 232 -16.86 8.70 -7.97
CA LEU A 232 -17.27 9.61 -9.03
C LEU A 232 -18.62 10.22 -8.67
N ASN A 233 -18.63 11.52 -8.41
CA ASN A 233 -19.80 12.29 -8.00
C ASN A 233 -20.36 13.06 -9.20
N PHE A 234 -21.66 12.88 -9.46
CA PHE A 234 -22.42 13.70 -10.38
C PHE A 234 -23.31 14.68 -9.62
N ALA A 235 -23.16 15.96 -9.94
CA ALA A 235 -24.14 16.99 -9.63
C ALA A 235 -25.43 16.74 -10.44
N VAL A 236 -26.54 16.47 -9.75
CA VAL A 236 -27.86 16.32 -10.38
C VAL A 236 -28.45 17.70 -10.61
N ARG A 237 -28.68 18.07 -11.88
CA ARG A 237 -29.22 19.39 -12.23
C ARG A 237 -30.59 19.33 -12.87
N LEU A 238 -31.49 20.18 -12.38
CA LEU A 238 -32.79 20.47 -13.00
C LEU A 238 -32.77 21.91 -13.53
N LYS A 239 -32.96 22.08 -14.84
CA LYS A 239 -32.89 23.39 -15.52
C LYS A 239 -31.61 24.19 -15.14
N GLY A 240 -30.49 23.49 -15.01
CA GLY A 240 -29.18 24.07 -14.64
C GLY A 240 -28.91 24.25 -13.15
N LYS A 241 -29.93 24.20 -12.28
CA LYS A 241 -29.77 24.30 -10.82
C LYS A 241 -29.37 22.95 -10.23
N LEU A 242 -28.37 22.92 -9.34
CA LEU A 242 -28.04 21.74 -8.53
C LEU A 242 -29.20 21.43 -7.59
N ILE A 243 -29.73 20.21 -7.68
CA ILE A 243 -30.84 19.73 -6.83
C ILE A 243 -30.47 18.47 -6.03
N GLY A 244 -29.28 17.93 -6.22
CA GLY A 244 -28.87 16.68 -5.59
C GLY A 244 -27.59 16.11 -6.16
N GLU A 245 -27.33 14.87 -5.82
CA GLU A 245 -26.16 14.11 -6.20
C GLU A 245 -26.50 12.65 -6.48
N VAL A 246 -25.79 12.06 -7.44
CA VAL A 246 -25.62 10.61 -7.56
C VAL A 246 -24.13 10.30 -7.63
N VAL A 247 -23.69 9.28 -6.91
CA VAL A 247 -22.26 8.97 -6.75
C VAL A 247 -22.02 7.47 -6.87
N LEU A 248 -20.97 7.10 -7.59
CA LEU A 248 -20.35 5.77 -7.56
C LEU A 248 -19.19 5.83 -6.55
N TYR A 249 -19.14 4.96 -5.55
CA TYR A 249 -18.10 4.93 -4.52
C TYR A 249 -17.86 3.50 -4.01
N ARG A 250 -16.85 3.31 -3.15
CA ARG A 250 -16.45 2.01 -2.59
C ARG A 250 -16.26 0.94 -3.68
N PRO A 251 -15.24 1.07 -4.54
CA PRO A 251 -14.89 0.03 -5.49
C PRO A 251 -14.60 -1.29 -4.76
N ASP A 252 -15.08 -2.40 -5.31
CA ASP A 252 -14.70 -3.74 -4.85
C ASP A 252 -13.38 -4.23 -5.49
N PHE A 253 -12.79 -3.41 -6.37
CA PHE A 253 -11.58 -3.71 -7.16
C PHE A 253 -11.71 -4.98 -8.02
N ARG A 254 -12.96 -5.35 -8.37
CA ARG A 254 -13.35 -6.48 -9.20
C ARG A 254 -14.39 -6.07 -10.25
N GLY A 255 -14.43 -4.78 -10.57
CA GLY A 255 -15.36 -4.18 -11.52
C GLY A 255 -16.73 -3.81 -10.97
N GLY A 256 -16.87 -3.72 -9.65
CA GLY A 256 -18.07 -3.27 -8.97
C GLY A 256 -17.91 -1.96 -8.19
N PHE A 257 -18.94 -1.14 -8.19
CA PHE A 257 -19.07 0.05 -7.32
C PHE A 257 -20.41 0.05 -6.57
N GLU A 258 -20.40 0.62 -5.35
CA GLU A 258 -21.63 1.02 -4.66
C GLU A 258 -22.14 2.34 -5.25
N GLN A 259 -23.45 2.48 -5.44
CA GLN A 259 -24.07 3.71 -5.90
C GLN A 259 -25.02 4.29 -4.84
N GLY A 260 -24.91 5.60 -4.63
CA GLY A 260 -25.73 6.37 -3.70
C GLY A 260 -26.36 7.56 -4.40
N CYS A 261 -27.49 8.03 -3.87
CA CYS A 261 -28.15 9.23 -4.38
C CYS A 261 -28.84 9.99 -3.25
N ARG A 262 -28.75 11.32 -3.30
CA ARG A 262 -29.48 12.24 -2.43
C ARG A 262 -30.04 13.39 -3.25
N ILE A 263 -31.26 13.79 -2.93
CA ILE A 263 -31.96 14.91 -3.56
C ILE A 263 -32.37 15.86 -2.45
N ALA A 264 -32.20 17.17 -2.68
CA ALA A 264 -32.56 18.19 -1.72
C ALA A 264 -34.07 18.09 -1.37
N PRO A 265 -34.46 18.36 -0.12
CA PRO A 265 -35.80 18.09 0.36
C PRO A 265 -36.91 18.78 -0.45
N GLU A 266 -36.67 19.99 -0.93
CA GLU A 266 -37.61 20.76 -1.74
C GLU A 266 -37.87 20.15 -3.14
N TYR A 267 -37.07 19.18 -3.57
CA TYR A 267 -37.21 18.45 -4.84
C TYR A 267 -37.64 16.98 -4.65
N ALA A 268 -37.91 16.55 -3.41
CA ALA A 268 -38.35 15.20 -3.12
C ALA A 268 -39.73 14.90 -3.74
N GLY A 269 -40.06 13.62 -3.96
CA GLY A 269 -41.38 13.19 -4.45
C GLY A 269 -41.63 13.33 -5.96
N HIS A 270 -40.69 13.89 -6.72
CA HIS A 270 -40.85 14.14 -8.17
C HIS A 270 -40.19 13.07 -9.08
N GLY A 271 -39.58 12.05 -8.47
CA GLY A 271 -38.87 10.97 -9.19
C GLY A 271 -37.47 11.32 -9.69
N TYR A 272 -36.93 12.50 -9.35
CA TYR A 272 -35.59 12.92 -9.81
C TYR A 272 -34.47 12.01 -9.30
N GLY A 273 -34.58 11.49 -8.07
CA GLY A 273 -33.61 10.53 -7.53
C GLY A 273 -33.58 9.25 -8.33
N THR A 274 -34.74 8.67 -8.64
CA THR A 274 -34.86 7.47 -9.48
C THR A 274 -34.27 7.69 -10.87
N GLU A 275 -34.59 8.83 -11.52
CA GLU A 275 -34.08 9.17 -12.85
C GLU A 275 -32.55 9.32 -12.86
N ALA A 276 -31.99 10.08 -11.91
CA ALA A 276 -30.54 10.27 -11.81
C ALA A 276 -29.81 8.96 -11.48
N PHE A 277 -30.36 8.17 -10.54
CA PHE A 277 -29.79 6.91 -10.11
C PHE A 277 -29.77 5.88 -11.26
N ALA A 278 -30.88 5.72 -11.96
CA ALA A 278 -30.96 4.79 -13.09
C ALA A 278 -29.99 5.19 -14.21
N ALA A 279 -29.95 6.49 -14.57
CA ALA A 279 -29.07 6.99 -15.61
C ALA A 279 -27.57 6.80 -15.29
N ALA A 280 -27.15 7.07 -14.05
CA ALA A 280 -25.78 6.85 -13.62
C ALA A 280 -25.41 5.36 -13.64
N ALA A 281 -26.30 4.48 -13.17
CA ALA A 281 -26.05 3.03 -13.15
C ALA A 281 -25.98 2.46 -14.58
N ASP A 282 -26.87 2.86 -15.48
CA ASP A 282 -26.84 2.45 -16.89
C ASP A 282 -25.56 2.93 -17.57
N TRP A 283 -25.19 4.19 -17.36
CA TRP A 283 -23.94 4.70 -17.90
C TRP A 283 -22.72 3.94 -17.35
N ALA A 284 -22.71 3.64 -16.06
CA ALA A 284 -21.59 2.94 -15.42
C ALA A 284 -21.42 1.52 -16.00
N LEU A 285 -22.51 0.81 -16.26
CA LEU A 285 -22.49 -0.54 -16.80
C LEU A 285 -22.15 -0.55 -18.30
N TYR A 286 -22.86 0.24 -19.11
CA TYR A 286 -22.80 0.13 -20.57
C TYR A 286 -21.76 1.04 -21.24
N HIS A 287 -21.27 2.07 -20.56
CA HIS A 287 -20.30 3.02 -21.13
C HIS A 287 -18.99 3.06 -20.37
N LEU A 288 -19.01 3.04 -19.03
CA LEU A 288 -17.79 2.96 -18.24
C LEU A 288 -17.22 1.52 -18.21
N GLY A 289 -18.08 0.51 -18.35
CA GLY A 289 -17.69 -0.89 -18.41
C GLY A 289 -17.65 -1.60 -17.05
N LEU A 290 -18.37 -1.09 -16.05
CA LEU A 290 -18.54 -1.82 -14.79
C LEU A 290 -19.26 -3.15 -15.04
N ALA A 291 -18.81 -4.21 -14.38
CA ALA A 291 -19.51 -5.50 -14.38
C ALA A 291 -20.77 -5.45 -13.50
N ARG A 292 -20.75 -4.61 -12.44
CA ARG A 292 -21.82 -4.54 -11.46
C ARG A 292 -21.92 -3.16 -10.80
N VAL A 293 -23.14 -2.74 -10.54
CA VAL A 293 -23.46 -1.65 -9.60
C VAL A 293 -24.26 -2.23 -8.46
N VAL A 294 -23.84 -1.97 -7.21
CA VAL A 294 -24.57 -2.38 -6.00
C VAL A 294 -25.12 -1.17 -5.29
N ALA A 295 -26.20 -1.36 -4.55
CA ALA A 295 -26.74 -0.33 -3.65
C ALA A 295 -27.42 -0.97 -2.46
N LYS A 296 -27.56 -0.20 -1.39
CA LYS A 296 -28.27 -0.63 -0.19
C LYS A 296 -29.07 0.51 0.38
N CYS A 297 -30.11 0.19 1.12
CA CYS A 297 -30.86 1.16 1.91
C CYS A 297 -31.27 0.55 3.25
N PHE A 298 -31.37 1.38 4.27
CA PHE A 298 -31.95 0.99 5.56
C PHE A 298 -33.37 0.43 5.38
N LYS A 299 -33.74 -0.56 6.19
CA LYS A 299 -35.07 -1.18 6.12
C LYS A 299 -36.21 -0.19 6.35
N GLU A 300 -35.96 0.83 7.16
CA GLU A 300 -36.90 1.89 7.50
C GLU A 300 -37.02 2.97 6.40
N ASN A 301 -36.09 3.02 5.46
CA ASN A 301 -36.08 4.02 4.38
C ASN A 301 -36.88 3.54 3.17
N GLU A 302 -38.22 3.57 3.31
CA GLU A 302 -39.15 3.19 2.26
C GLU A 302 -38.98 3.96 0.93
N PRO A 303 -38.75 5.29 0.92
CA PRO A 303 -38.46 6.02 -0.31
C PRO A 303 -37.27 5.46 -1.09
N SER A 304 -36.13 5.20 -0.43
CA SER A 304 -34.96 4.62 -1.09
C SER A 304 -35.21 3.18 -1.54
N ARG A 305 -35.92 2.38 -0.73
CA ARG A 305 -36.29 1.01 -1.12
C ARG A 305 -37.08 0.97 -2.42
N ARG A 306 -38.11 1.83 -2.55
CA ARG A 306 -38.92 1.93 -3.78
C ARG A 306 -38.10 2.43 -4.97
N MET A 307 -37.21 3.39 -4.76
CA MET A 307 -36.30 3.88 -5.80
C MET A 307 -35.40 2.75 -6.31
N LEU A 308 -34.70 2.04 -5.41
CA LEU A 308 -33.78 0.96 -5.79
C LEU A 308 -34.53 -0.18 -6.49
N ALA A 309 -35.67 -0.62 -5.92
CA ALA A 309 -36.48 -1.68 -6.52
C ALA A 309 -37.06 -1.35 -7.90
N SER A 310 -37.17 -0.06 -8.26
CA SER A 310 -37.65 0.35 -9.58
C SER A 310 -36.61 0.24 -10.69
N CYS A 311 -35.32 0.13 -10.36
CA CYS A 311 -34.24 0.15 -11.35
C CYS A 311 -33.12 -0.90 -11.12
N MET A 312 -33.19 -1.68 -10.04
CA MET A 312 -32.24 -2.73 -9.68
C MET A 312 -32.98 -3.97 -9.17
N ARG A 313 -32.35 -5.15 -9.27
CA ARG A 313 -32.89 -6.38 -8.69
C ARG A 313 -32.48 -6.50 -7.21
N PRO A 314 -33.32 -7.06 -6.32
CA PRO A 314 -32.89 -7.43 -4.97
C PRO A 314 -31.74 -8.45 -5.03
N SER A 315 -30.74 -8.30 -4.17
CA SER A 315 -29.58 -9.20 -4.07
C SER A 315 -29.37 -9.79 -2.67
N GLY A 316 -30.18 -9.38 -1.70
CA GLY A 316 -30.18 -9.91 -0.34
C GLY A 316 -30.61 -8.87 0.69
N GLU A 317 -30.56 -9.24 1.96
CA GLU A 317 -30.80 -8.35 3.09
C GLU A 317 -30.04 -8.84 4.33
N ASP A 318 -29.83 -7.97 5.31
CA ASP A 318 -29.45 -8.34 6.68
C ASP A 318 -30.41 -7.71 7.69
N GLU A 319 -30.06 -7.63 8.97
CA GLU A 319 -30.93 -7.01 9.99
C GLU A 319 -31.14 -5.50 9.76
N THR A 320 -30.23 -4.81 9.07
CA THR A 320 -30.21 -3.34 8.92
C THR A 320 -30.58 -2.87 7.51
N TYR A 321 -30.17 -3.60 6.47
CA TYR A 321 -30.21 -3.14 5.07
C TYR A 321 -30.93 -4.11 4.14
N PHE A 322 -31.69 -3.54 3.20
CA PHE A 322 -31.99 -4.19 1.93
C PHE A 322 -30.83 -3.94 0.95
N ARG A 323 -30.45 -4.96 0.17
CA ARG A 323 -29.40 -4.88 -0.86
C ARG A 323 -29.97 -5.11 -2.25
N PHE A 324 -29.43 -4.35 -3.19
CA PHE A 324 -29.81 -4.37 -4.59
C PHE A 324 -28.56 -4.42 -5.47
N GLU A 325 -28.70 -4.98 -6.66
CA GLU A 325 -27.65 -4.96 -7.67
C GLU A 325 -28.21 -4.79 -9.08
N LYS A 326 -27.34 -4.34 -9.98
CA LYS A 326 -27.58 -4.26 -11.42
C LYS A 326 -26.30 -4.73 -12.11
N THR A 327 -26.44 -5.65 -13.05
CA THR A 327 -25.34 -6.24 -13.83
C THR A 327 -25.65 -6.13 -15.31
N VAL A 328 -24.62 -6.20 -16.17
CA VAL A 328 -24.78 -6.36 -17.63
C VAL A 328 -25.31 -7.75 -17.97
#